data_AF-A0AAD9DAS5-F1
#
_entry.id   AF-A0AAD9DAS5-F1
#
_cell.length_a   1.000
_cell.length_b   1.000
_cell.length_c   1.000
_cell.angle_alpha   90.00
_cell.angle_beta   90.00
_cell.angle_gamma   90.00
#
_symmetry.space_group_name_H-M   'P 1'
#
loop_
_entity.id
_entity.type
_entity.pdbx_description
1 polymer ?
#
loop_
_entity_poly.entity_id
_entity_poly.type
_entity_poly.pdbx_seq_one_letter_code
_entity_poly.pdbx_strand_id
1 'polypeptide(L)'
;MMAADGWYTFTGREDEIIPRNATRVCIDESVSVIPAWAFEGNGNIEELDCHDRVKTVEEETFYWCRSLRRVIMPGVEVVENEAFIHCEALTDVECGKLEIIGESALYGCESLTSINLPSAKIVEEDAFCDFHALTNIVFGKELESIEGLAFFRCTSLERIAIPLKDGIITDDDIFRMCKNLKRVDLIEGALHDIINALLSLHQ
;
A
#
# COMPACT_ATOMS: atom_id res chain seq x y z
N MET A 1 16.12 14.59 16.85
CA MET A 1 15.83 15.54 17.96
C MET A 1 14.31 15.60 18.07
N MET A 2 13.70 15.44 19.26
CA MET A 2 12.25 15.58 19.38
C MET A 2 11.86 17.05 19.17
N ALA A 3 11.02 17.34 18.18
CA ALA A 3 10.46 18.66 17.98
C ALA A 3 9.43 18.96 19.09
N ALA A 4 9.17 20.26 19.34
CA ALA A 4 8.31 20.71 20.44
C ALA A 4 6.83 20.27 20.30
N ASP A 5 6.47 19.74 19.14
CA ASP A 5 5.17 19.21 18.71
C ASP A 5 5.05 17.68 18.88
N GLY A 6 6.07 17.03 19.47
CA GLY A 6 6.06 15.60 19.80
C GLY A 6 6.49 14.68 18.66
N TRP A 7 7.01 15.23 17.55
CA TRP A 7 7.56 14.44 16.46
C TRP A 7 9.04 14.13 16.65
N TYR A 8 9.44 12.92 16.29
CA TYR A 8 10.84 12.58 16.07
C TYR A 8 11.19 12.79 14.59
N THR A 9 12.20 13.61 14.31
CA THR A 9 12.72 13.76 12.94
C THR A 9 13.71 12.64 12.64
N PHE A 10 13.38 11.80 11.66
CA PHE A 10 14.24 10.75 11.12
C PHE A 10 15.11 11.30 9.98
N THR A 11 16.42 11.14 10.10
CA THR A 11 17.43 11.71 9.19
C THR A 11 17.94 10.75 8.11
N GLY A 12 17.45 9.51 8.06
CA GLY A 12 17.84 8.53 7.04
C GLY A 12 19.25 7.96 7.23
N ARG A 13 19.86 8.13 8.41
CA ARG A 13 21.20 7.57 8.67
C ARG A 13 21.09 6.11 9.09
N GLU A 14 21.96 5.26 8.56
CA GLU A 14 21.98 3.82 8.89
C GLU A 14 22.16 3.53 10.39
N ASP A 15 22.86 4.41 11.12
CA ASP A 15 23.11 4.29 12.56
C ASP A 15 22.04 4.97 13.42
N GLU A 16 20.96 5.47 12.82
CA GLU A 16 19.93 6.21 13.51
C GLU A 16 19.03 5.31 14.35
N ILE A 17 19.16 5.44 15.67
CA ILE A 17 18.32 4.74 16.62
C ILE A 17 17.08 5.57 16.92
N ILE A 18 15.92 5.07 16.53
CA ILE A 18 14.64 5.68 16.85
C ILE A 18 14.37 5.57 18.36
N PRO A 19 14.01 6.66 19.04
CA PRO A 19 13.68 6.63 20.46
C PRO A 19 12.51 5.68 20.75
N ARG A 20 12.62 4.86 21.81
CA ARG A 20 11.59 3.89 22.21
C ARG A 20 10.23 4.51 22.54
N ASN A 21 10.19 5.80 22.84
CA ASN A 21 8.98 6.55 23.15
C ASN A 21 8.47 7.40 21.98
N ALA A 22 9.12 7.34 20.81
CA ALA A 22 8.63 8.02 19.62
C ALA A 22 7.41 7.28 19.10
N THR A 23 6.27 7.98 19.06
CA THR A 23 5.03 7.49 18.45
C THR A 23 4.73 8.19 17.12
N ARG A 24 5.44 9.28 16.81
CA ARG A 24 5.21 10.09 15.61
C ARG A 24 6.56 10.42 14.99
N VAL A 25 6.73 10.11 13.71
CA VAL A 25 7.97 10.30 12.96
C VAL A 25 7.74 11.19 11.76
N CYS A 26 8.50 12.28 11.66
CA CYS A 26 8.57 13.07 10.44
C CYS A 26 9.90 12.80 9.73
N ILE A 27 9.88 12.77 8.41
CA ILE A 27 11.07 12.55 7.61
C ILE A 27 11.81 13.89 7.43
N ASP A 28 13.11 13.90 7.69
CA ASP A 28 13.95 15.07 7.47
C ASP A 28 13.98 15.45 5.99
N GLU A 29 13.92 16.76 5.72
CA GLU A 29 13.90 17.37 4.39
C GLU A 29 15.07 16.92 3.48
N SER A 30 16.17 16.40 4.02
CA SER A 30 17.29 15.85 3.24
C SER A 30 17.08 14.43 2.70
N VAL A 31 16.06 13.72 3.19
CA VAL A 31 15.82 12.30 2.88
C VAL A 31 14.96 12.19 1.61
N SER A 32 15.48 11.52 0.58
CA SER A 32 14.72 11.18 -0.63
C SER A 32 14.29 9.71 -0.68
N VAL A 33 14.86 8.86 0.16
CA VAL A 33 14.59 7.42 0.24
C VAL A 33 14.57 7.04 1.71
N ILE A 34 13.50 6.36 2.15
CA ILE A 34 13.48 5.75 3.49
C ILE A 34 14.14 4.37 3.34
N PRO A 35 15.29 4.13 4.00
CA PRO A 35 16.08 2.94 3.74
C PRO A 35 15.42 1.69 4.32
N ALA A 36 15.79 0.56 3.75
CA ALA A 36 15.27 -0.75 4.14
C ALA A 36 15.49 -1.00 5.65
N TRP A 37 14.54 -1.71 6.27
CA TRP A 37 14.51 -2.03 7.70
C TRP A 37 14.51 -0.85 8.69
N ALA A 38 14.41 0.41 8.24
CA ALA A 38 14.57 1.58 9.11
C ALA A 38 13.63 1.58 10.34
N PHE A 39 12.43 1.02 10.19
CA PHE A 39 11.42 0.92 11.24
C PHE A 39 10.98 -0.53 11.52
N GLU A 40 11.74 -1.53 11.08
CA GLU A 40 11.39 -2.95 11.22
C GLU A 40 11.04 -3.30 12.68
N GLY A 41 9.89 -3.95 12.87
CA GLY A 41 9.38 -4.39 14.17
C GLY A 41 9.05 -3.26 15.15
N ASN A 42 9.00 -2.00 14.71
CA ASN A 42 8.71 -0.89 15.60
C ASN A 42 7.23 -0.88 16.03
N GLY A 43 6.97 -1.47 17.19
CA GLY A 43 5.63 -1.51 17.78
C GLY A 43 5.15 -0.23 18.46
N ASN A 44 5.88 0.89 18.39
CA ASN A 44 5.49 2.14 19.06
C ASN A 44 5.10 3.26 18.09
N ILE A 45 5.64 3.29 16.88
CA ILE A 45 5.31 4.34 15.93
C ILE A 45 3.87 4.15 15.47
N GLU A 46 3.13 5.25 15.51
CA GLU A 46 1.72 5.34 15.18
C GLU A 46 1.49 6.21 13.93
N GLU A 47 2.34 7.22 13.71
CA GLU A 47 2.20 8.16 12.61
C GLU A 47 3.53 8.41 11.89
N LEU A 48 3.49 8.37 10.57
CA LEU A 48 4.56 8.82 9.67
C LEU A 48 4.11 10.03 8.87
N ASP A 49 4.95 11.07 8.81
CA ASP A 49 4.75 12.26 7.99
C ASP A 49 5.96 12.51 7.07
N CYS A 50 5.77 12.29 5.78
CA CYS A 50 6.78 12.54 4.75
C CYS A 50 6.48 13.82 3.98
N HIS A 51 7.51 14.60 3.69
CA HIS A 51 7.44 15.65 2.67
C HIS A 51 7.44 15.05 1.25
N ASP A 52 7.20 15.88 0.24
CA ASP A 52 6.98 15.48 -1.16
C ASP A 52 8.23 15.03 -1.94
N ARG A 53 9.40 15.01 -1.28
CA ARG A 53 10.69 14.63 -1.88
C ARG A 53 11.12 13.21 -1.54
N VAL A 54 10.46 12.56 -0.59
CA VAL A 54 10.62 11.12 -0.39
C VAL A 54 10.00 10.41 -1.60
N LYS A 55 10.80 9.63 -2.32
CA LYS A 55 10.42 8.94 -3.56
C LYS A 55 10.23 7.45 -3.40
N THR A 56 11.03 6.85 -2.52
CA THR A 56 11.03 5.41 -2.31
C THR A 56 10.92 5.10 -0.83
N VAL A 57 10.08 4.12 -0.50
CA VAL A 57 10.12 3.38 0.75
C VAL A 57 10.68 2.01 0.39
N GLU A 58 11.88 1.70 0.89
CA GLU A 58 12.59 0.47 0.53
C GLU A 58 12.02 -0.77 1.24
N GLU A 59 12.54 -1.93 0.85
CA GLU A 59 12.16 -3.25 1.36
C GLU A 59 12.06 -3.32 2.90
N GLU A 60 11.00 -3.96 3.39
CA GLU A 60 10.76 -4.25 4.82
C GLU A 60 10.81 -3.01 5.76
N THR A 61 10.75 -1.78 5.23
CA THR A 61 10.96 -0.54 6.01
C THR A 61 10.08 -0.48 7.28
N PHE A 62 8.81 -0.84 7.19
CA PHE A 62 7.82 -0.87 8.28
C PHE A 62 7.31 -2.29 8.56
N TYR A 63 8.08 -3.33 8.22
CA TYR A 63 7.76 -4.72 8.53
C TYR A 63 7.33 -4.86 10.00
N TRP A 64 6.12 -5.38 10.25
CA TRP A 64 5.56 -5.57 11.59
C TRP A 64 5.43 -4.30 12.47
N CYS A 65 5.27 -3.12 11.87
CA CYS A 65 4.88 -1.90 12.59
C CYS A 65 3.40 -1.92 12.99
N ARG A 66 3.01 -2.83 13.89
CA ARG A 66 1.60 -3.11 14.24
C ARG A 66 0.84 -1.96 14.88
N SER A 67 1.53 -0.91 15.33
CA SER A 67 0.90 0.29 15.90
C SER A 67 0.72 1.42 14.89
N LEU A 68 1.31 1.30 13.69
CA LEU A 68 1.26 2.32 12.65
C LEU A 68 -0.18 2.46 12.14
N ARG A 69 -0.82 3.59 12.47
CA ARG A 69 -2.20 3.89 12.07
C ARG A 69 -2.29 4.78 10.85
N ARG A 70 -1.30 5.67 10.67
CA ARG A 70 -1.37 6.74 9.68
C ARG A 70 -0.04 6.97 8.99
N VAL A 71 -0.08 7.04 7.66
CA VAL A 71 1.08 7.29 6.80
C VAL A 71 0.73 8.41 5.80
N ILE A 72 1.45 9.53 5.88
CA ILE A 72 1.41 10.58 4.85
C ILE A 72 2.66 10.46 3.98
N MET A 73 2.49 10.18 2.69
CA MET A 73 3.57 10.04 1.72
C MET A 73 3.20 10.58 0.33
N PRO A 74 2.93 11.89 0.20
CA PRO A 74 2.40 12.50 -1.02
C PRO A 74 3.38 12.50 -2.19
N GLY A 75 4.68 12.34 -1.90
CA GLY A 75 5.77 12.36 -2.86
C GLY A 75 6.24 10.99 -3.35
N VAL A 76 5.86 9.92 -2.64
CA VAL A 76 6.38 8.56 -2.85
C VAL A 76 5.81 7.98 -4.13
N GLU A 77 6.72 7.46 -4.95
CA GLU A 77 6.47 6.86 -6.27
C GLU A 77 6.62 5.33 -6.21
N VAL A 78 7.46 4.82 -5.31
CA VAL A 78 7.73 3.38 -5.15
C VAL A 78 7.63 2.98 -3.68
N VAL A 79 6.83 1.96 -3.42
CA VAL A 79 6.90 1.18 -2.18
C VAL A 79 7.39 -0.20 -2.56
N GLU A 80 8.58 -0.57 -2.09
CA GLU A 80 9.23 -1.84 -2.39
C GLU A 80 8.66 -3.01 -1.56
N ASN A 81 9.25 -4.18 -1.75
CA ASN A 81 8.74 -5.45 -1.25
C ASN A 81 8.59 -5.45 0.27
N GLU A 82 7.47 -6.01 0.75
CA GLU A 82 7.18 -6.20 2.18
C GLU A 82 7.23 -4.93 3.04
N ALA A 83 7.28 -3.72 2.44
CA ALA A 83 7.59 -2.49 3.15
C ALA A 83 6.60 -2.15 4.29
N PHE A 84 5.34 -2.57 4.22
CA PHE A 84 4.31 -2.37 5.25
C PHE A 84 3.64 -3.68 5.67
N ILE A 85 4.30 -4.83 5.49
CA ILE A 85 3.71 -6.11 5.86
C ILE A 85 3.35 -6.15 7.36
N HIS A 86 2.14 -6.64 7.67
CA HIS A 86 1.57 -6.69 9.01
C HIS A 86 1.51 -5.34 9.75
N CYS A 87 1.36 -4.22 9.05
CA CYS A 87 0.91 -2.96 9.63
C CYS A 87 -0.61 -3.00 9.94
N GLU A 88 -1.00 -3.90 10.84
CA GLU A 88 -2.41 -4.28 11.09
C GLU A 88 -3.30 -3.12 11.55
N ALA A 89 -2.75 -2.10 12.21
CA ALA A 89 -3.48 -0.91 12.67
C ALA A 89 -3.63 0.18 11.60
N LEU A 90 -3.06 0.01 10.41
CA LEU A 90 -3.03 1.04 9.37
C LEU A 90 -4.45 1.32 8.87
N THR A 91 -4.90 2.55 9.06
CA THR A 91 -6.28 2.99 8.76
C THR A 91 -6.31 4.18 7.80
N ASP A 92 -5.24 4.99 7.78
CA ASP A 92 -5.15 6.21 6.99
C ASP A 92 -3.86 6.24 6.17
N VAL A 93 -3.97 6.20 4.85
CA VAL A 93 -2.82 6.29 3.93
C VAL A 93 -3.06 7.39 2.90
N GLU A 94 -2.11 8.33 2.80
CA GLU A 94 -2.09 9.38 1.78
C GLU A 94 -0.90 9.18 0.83
N CYS A 95 -1.16 8.68 -0.38
CA CYS A 95 -0.13 8.23 -1.34
C CYS A 95 -0.43 8.64 -2.80
N GLY A 96 -0.66 9.93 -3.07
CA GLY A 96 -1.18 10.40 -4.36
C GLY A 96 -0.28 10.20 -5.60
N LYS A 97 1.01 9.88 -5.42
CA LYS A 97 1.98 9.66 -6.51
C LYS A 97 2.48 8.23 -6.63
N LEU A 98 1.94 7.31 -5.83
CA LEU A 98 2.42 5.93 -5.80
C LEU A 98 2.19 5.26 -7.16
N GLU A 99 3.29 4.86 -7.82
CA GLU A 99 3.31 4.24 -9.15
C GLU A 99 3.55 2.72 -9.08
N ILE A 100 4.44 2.28 -8.20
CA ILE A 100 4.81 0.87 -8.03
C ILE A 100 4.52 0.44 -6.59
N ILE A 101 3.76 -0.65 -6.45
CA ILE A 101 3.51 -1.33 -5.19
C ILE A 101 4.12 -2.73 -5.31
N GLY A 102 5.24 -2.94 -4.61
CA GLY A 102 6.04 -4.16 -4.68
C GLY A 102 5.39 -5.39 -4.07
N GLU A 103 6.07 -6.53 -4.24
CA GLU A 103 5.63 -7.83 -3.75
C GLU A 103 5.29 -7.77 -2.25
N SER A 104 4.09 -8.21 -1.87
CA SER A 104 3.60 -8.21 -0.49
C SER A 104 3.70 -6.85 0.24
N ALA A 105 3.87 -5.73 -0.48
CA ALA A 105 4.21 -4.43 0.10
C ALA A 105 3.24 -3.96 1.20
N LEU A 106 1.94 -4.28 1.12
CA LEU A 106 0.96 -3.97 2.16
C LEU A 106 0.25 -5.23 2.72
N TYR A 107 0.84 -6.42 2.56
CA TYR A 107 0.25 -7.68 3.02
C TYR A 107 -0.18 -7.58 4.50
N GLY A 108 -1.42 -7.98 4.81
CA GLY A 108 -1.91 -8.02 6.18
C GLY A 108 -2.14 -6.64 6.83
N CYS A 109 -2.32 -5.56 6.05
CA CYS A 109 -2.83 -4.28 6.54
C CYS A 109 -4.35 -4.37 6.81
N GLU A 110 -4.73 -5.11 7.84
CA GLU A 110 -6.11 -5.57 8.06
C GLU A 110 -7.14 -4.46 8.30
N SER A 111 -6.72 -3.30 8.82
CA SER A 111 -7.62 -2.21 9.24
C SER A 111 -7.91 -1.14 8.17
N LEU A 112 -7.23 -1.16 7.01
CA LEU A 112 -7.39 -0.12 6.00
C LEU A 112 -8.74 -0.29 5.28
N THR A 113 -9.62 0.71 5.39
CA THR A 113 -11.00 0.61 4.88
C THR A 113 -11.16 1.04 3.42
N SER A 114 -10.29 1.95 2.96
CA SER A 114 -10.27 2.45 1.59
C SER A 114 -8.87 2.95 1.23
N ILE A 115 -8.47 2.76 -0.02
CA ILE A 115 -7.26 3.35 -0.59
C ILE A 115 -7.54 3.83 -2.02
N ASN A 116 -6.98 4.99 -2.38
CA ASN A 116 -7.11 5.56 -3.72
C ASN A 116 -5.72 5.66 -4.35
N LEU A 117 -5.55 5.05 -5.52
CA LEU A 117 -4.26 4.88 -6.20
C LEU A 117 -4.34 5.43 -7.62
N PRO A 118 -4.49 6.77 -7.79
CA PRO A 118 -4.72 7.38 -9.09
C PRO A 118 -3.51 7.32 -10.04
N SER A 119 -2.31 7.07 -9.50
CA SER A 119 -1.05 7.06 -10.25
C SER A 119 -0.43 5.65 -10.36
N ALA A 120 -1.03 4.64 -9.73
CA ALA A 120 -0.48 3.29 -9.71
C ALA A 120 -0.46 2.69 -11.13
N LYS A 121 0.69 2.15 -11.50
CA LYS A 121 1.00 1.49 -12.77
C LYS A 121 1.16 -0.01 -12.57
N ILE A 122 1.86 -0.41 -11.52
CA ILE A 122 2.22 -1.81 -11.24
C ILE A 122 1.79 -2.14 -9.81
N VAL A 123 1.02 -3.22 -9.68
CA VAL A 123 0.71 -3.88 -8.41
C VAL A 123 1.26 -5.30 -8.49
N GLU A 124 2.32 -5.57 -7.75
CA GLU A 124 3.01 -6.86 -7.77
C GLU A 124 2.28 -7.92 -6.92
N GLU A 125 2.84 -9.13 -6.93
CA GLU A 125 2.28 -10.32 -6.27
C GLU A 125 1.97 -10.06 -4.78
N ASP A 126 0.80 -10.51 -4.32
CA ASP A 126 0.34 -10.41 -2.92
C ASP A 126 0.29 -8.98 -2.30
N ALA A 127 0.48 -7.91 -3.08
CA ALA A 127 0.61 -6.54 -2.59
C ALA A 127 -0.53 -6.07 -1.64
N PHE A 128 -1.77 -6.50 -1.89
CA PHE A 128 -2.94 -6.25 -1.05
C PHE A 128 -3.56 -7.53 -0.47
N CYS A 129 -2.76 -8.56 -0.25
CA CYS A 129 -3.23 -9.81 0.33
C CYS A 129 -3.66 -9.63 1.80
N ASP A 130 -4.69 -10.35 2.24
CA ASP A 130 -5.20 -10.36 3.62
C ASP A 130 -5.80 -9.03 4.14
N PHE A 131 -6.42 -8.23 3.28
CA PHE A 131 -7.18 -7.05 3.74
C PHE A 131 -8.59 -7.44 4.23
N HIS A 132 -8.83 -7.27 5.53
CA HIS A 132 -10.11 -7.64 6.16
C HIS A 132 -11.07 -6.47 6.38
N ALA A 133 -10.61 -5.22 6.25
CA ALA A 133 -11.47 -4.03 6.32
C ALA A 133 -11.65 -3.28 4.99
N LEU A 134 -10.81 -3.55 3.97
CA LEU A 134 -10.86 -2.83 2.70
C LEU A 134 -12.17 -3.12 1.98
N THR A 135 -12.98 -2.10 1.74
CA THR A 135 -14.28 -2.24 1.06
C THR A 135 -14.24 -1.73 -0.38
N ASN A 136 -13.37 -0.76 -0.66
CA ASN A 136 -13.28 -0.11 -1.95
C ASN A 136 -11.84 0.27 -2.29
N ILE A 137 -11.43 -0.04 -3.52
CA ILE A 137 -10.16 0.41 -4.11
C ILE A 137 -10.39 0.98 -5.52
N VAL A 138 -9.70 2.08 -5.83
CA VAL A 138 -9.81 2.78 -7.11
C VAL A 138 -8.42 3.01 -7.68
N PHE A 139 -8.21 2.53 -8.90
CA PHE A 139 -7.00 2.75 -9.69
C PHE A 139 -7.20 3.84 -10.75
N GLY A 140 -6.11 4.45 -11.18
CA GLY A 140 -6.08 5.40 -12.29
C GLY A 140 -6.03 4.74 -13.67
N LYS A 141 -6.11 5.58 -14.72
CA LYS A 141 -6.07 5.13 -16.12
C LYS A 141 -4.69 4.63 -16.59
N GLU A 142 -3.65 4.92 -15.83
CA GLU A 142 -2.27 4.53 -16.13
C GLU A 142 -1.91 3.13 -15.60
N LEU A 143 -2.85 2.44 -14.93
CA LEU A 143 -2.61 1.08 -14.45
C LEU A 143 -2.27 0.14 -15.61
N GLU A 144 -1.17 -0.60 -15.46
CA GLU A 144 -0.61 -1.48 -16.48
C GLU A 144 -0.70 -2.94 -16.08
N SER A 145 -0.43 -3.29 -14.81
CA SER A 145 -0.51 -4.66 -14.31
C SER A 145 -1.00 -4.76 -12.86
N ILE A 146 -1.70 -5.86 -12.60
CA ILE A 146 -2.02 -6.43 -11.29
C ILE A 146 -1.60 -7.89 -11.34
N GLU A 147 -0.62 -8.25 -10.52
CA GLU A 147 0.02 -9.55 -10.54
C GLU A 147 -0.62 -10.56 -9.57
N GLY A 148 -0.05 -11.76 -9.50
CA GLY A 148 -0.62 -12.94 -8.85
C GLY A 148 -1.12 -12.66 -7.43
N LEU A 149 -2.32 -13.16 -7.10
CA LEU A 149 -2.88 -13.10 -5.75
C LEU A 149 -2.93 -11.70 -5.10
N ALA A 150 -2.79 -10.61 -5.86
CA ALA A 150 -2.68 -9.26 -5.31
C ALA A 150 -3.83 -8.87 -4.35
N PHE A 151 -5.03 -9.44 -4.51
CA PHE A 151 -6.17 -9.24 -3.61
C PHE A 151 -6.64 -10.54 -2.93
N PHE A 152 -5.78 -11.55 -2.80
CA PHE A 152 -6.13 -12.80 -2.13
C PHE A 152 -6.63 -12.53 -0.72
N ARG A 153 -7.74 -13.18 -0.35
CA ARG A 153 -8.38 -13.04 0.99
C ARG A 153 -8.74 -11.60 1.37
N CYS A 154 -8.96 -10.71 0.40
CA CYS A 154 -9.63 -9.41 0.62
C CYS A 154 -11.13 -9.60 0.94
N THR A 155 -11.45 -10.13 2.11
CA THR A 155 -12.80 -10.65 2.41
C THR A 155 -13.87 -9.59 2.50
N SER A 156 -13.52 -8.32 2.73
CA SER A 156 -14.48 -7.21 2.82
C SER A 156 -14.57 -6.38 1.54
N LEU A 157 -13.73 -6.67 0.54
CA LEU A 157 -13.69 -5.91 -0.70
C LEU A 157 -15.02 -6.06 -1.43
N GLU A 158 -15.76 -4.97 -1.61
CA GLU A 158 -17.07 -4.97 -2.27
C GLU A 158 -16.97 -4.43 -3.70
N ARG A 159 -16.06 -3.49 -3.92
CA ARG A 159 -15.88 -2.77 -5.18
C ARG A 159 -14.40 -2.55 -5.49
N ILE A 160 -14.03 -2.82 -6.74
CA ILE A 160 -12.75 -2.41 -7.32
C ILE A 160 -13.00 -1.65 -8.62
N ALA A 161 -12.28 -0.55 -8.85
CA ALA A 161 -12.32 0.18 -10.12
C ALA A 161 -10.95 0.12 -10.81
N ILE A 162 -10.91 -0.42 -12.03
CA ILE A 162 -9.71 -0.59 -12.86
C ILE A 162 -9.95 0.00 -14.26
N PRO A 163 -8.91 0.45 -14.99
CA PRO A 163 -9.07 0.84 -16.37
C PRO A 163 -9.44 -0.34 -17.26
N LEU A 164 -10.12 -0.04 -18.36
CA LEU A 164 -10.35 -1.00 -19.43
C LEU A 164 -9.11 -1.05 -20.34
N LYS A 165 -8.25 -2.05 -20.13
CA LYS A 165 -7.04 -2.33 -20.92
C LYS A 165 -6.74 -3.83 -20.85
N ASP A 166 -6.44 -4.44 -22.00
CA ASP A 166 -6.07 -5.85 -22.08
C ASP A 166 -4.79 -6.11 -21.27
N GLY A 167 -4.74 -7.25 -20.58
CA GLY A 167 -3.53 -7.72 -19.90
C GLY A 167 -3.22 -7.04 -18.57
N ILE A 168 -4.12 -6.21 -18.01
CA ILE A 168 -3.93 -5.69 -16.64
C ILE A 168 -3.83 -6.83 -15.64
N ILE A 169 -4.76 -7.79 -15.69
CA ILE A 169 -4.80 -8.90 -14.75
C ILE A 169 -3.97 -10.04 -15.33
N THR A 170 -2.91 -10.45 -14.64
CA THR A 170 -1.98 -11.49 -15.15
C THR A 170 -2.25 -12.88 -14.57
N ASP A 171 -3.16 -13.00 -13.58
CA ASP A 171 -3.53 -14.25 -12.92
C ASP A 171 -5.06 -14.32 -12.70
N ASP A 172 -5.65 -15.50 -12.88
CA ASP A 172 -7.08 -15.74 -12.68
C ASP A 172 -7.48 -15.77 -11.18
N ASP A 173 -6.51 -16.00 -10.29
CA ASP A 173 -6.72 -16.16 -8.84
C ASP A 173 -6.62 -14.82 -8.05
N ILE A 174 -6.48 -13.67 -8.71
CA ILE A 174 -6.26 -12.37 -8.02
C ILE A 174 -7.32 -12.00 -6.99
N PHE A 175 -8.58 -12.44 -7.17
CA PHE A 175 -9.70 -12.18 -6.26
C PHE A 175 -10.12 -13.43 -5.47
N ARG A 176 -9.26 -14.44 -5.39
CA ARG A 176 -9.59 -15.65 -4.67
C ARG A 176 -9.83 -15.35 -3.19
N MET A 177 -10.93 -15.88 -2.66
CA MET A 177 -11.46 -15.60 -1.32
C MET A 177 -11.96 -14.16 -1.07
N CYS A 178 -12.14 -13.33 -2.11
CA CYS A 178 -12.87 -12.05 -2.04
C CYS A 178 -14.39 -12.26 -1.97
N LYS A 179 -14.87 -12.86 -0.88
CA LYS A 179 -16.26 -13.34 -0.74
C LYS A 179 -17.35 -12.25 -0.85
N ASN A 180 -16.98 -10.99 -0.64
CA ASN A 180 -17.90 -9.86 -0.72
C ASN A 180 -17.78 -9.05 -2.01
N LEU A 181 -16.88 -9.42 -2.94
CA LEU A 181 -16.68 -8.66 -4.17
C LEU A 181 -17.91 -8.79 -5.06
N LYS A 182 -18.65 -7.69 -5.19
CA LYS A 182 -19.92 -7.63 -5.93
C LYS A 182 -19.77 -6.90 -7.26
N ARG A 183 -18.73 -6.06 -7.39
CA ARG A 183 -18.61 -5.11 -8.49
C ARG A 183 -17.17 -4.83 -8.89
N VAL A 184 -16.89 -5.00 -10.17
CA VAL A 184 -15.69 -4.48 -10.85
C VAL A 184 -16.15 -3.35 -11.77
N ASP A 185 -15.66 -2.14 -11.53
CA ASP A 185 -15.95 -0.96 -12.33
C ASP A 185 -14.85 -0.70 -13.33
N LEU A 186 -15.29 -0.42 -14.55
CA LEU A 186 -14.40 -0.20 -15.67
C LEU A 186 -14.36 1.28 -15.98
N ILE A 187 -13.20 1.86 -15.72
CA ILE A 187 -12.93 3.25 -16.05
C ILE A 187 -12.64 3.28 -17.55
N GLU A 188 -13.41 4.08 -18.30
CA GLU A 188 -13.33 4.08 -19.77
C GLU A 188 -11.89 4.30 -20.26
N GLY A 189 -11.42 3.27 -20.96
CA GLY A 189 -10.17 3.04 -21.69
C GLY A 189 -10.45 1.99 -22.77
N ALA A 190 -9.56 1.73 -23.74
CA ALA A 190 -9.88 0.92 -24.92
C ALA A 190 -10.32 -0.51 -24.58
N LEU A 191 -11.50 -0.93 -25.10
CA LEU A 191 -12.10 -2.26 -24.89
C LEU A 191 -11.12 -3.39 -25.24
N HIS A 192 -10.96 -4.39 -24.37
CA HIS A 192 -11.36 -5.81 -24.53
C HIS A 192 -11.19 -6.61 -23.19
N ASP A 193 -11.84 -7.77 -23.12
CA ASP A 193 -11.81 -8.88 -22.14
C ASP A 193 -11.69 -8.63 -20.62
N ILE A 194 -12.81 -8.31 -19.95
CA ILE A 194 -12.94 -8.33 -18.48
C ILE A 194 -13.90 -9.43 -17.96
N ILE A 195 -14.53 -10.15 -18.89
CA ILE A 195 -15.61 -11.09 -18.56
C ILE A 195 -15.10 -12.31 -17.76
N ASN A 196 -13.82 -12.70 -17.89
CA ASN A 196 -13.29 -13.91 -17.24
C ASN A 196 -13.02 -13.74 -15.74
N ALA A 197 -12.49 -12.59 -15.30
CA ALA A 197 -12.24 -12.32 -13.88
C ALA A 197 -13.54 -12.27 -13.04
N LEU A 198 -14.68 -11.93 -13.66
CA LEU A 198 -16.00 -11.96 -13.01
C LEU A 198 -16.56 -13.37 -12.84
N LEU A 199 -16.11 -14.34 -13.65
CA LEU A 199 -16.59 -15.73 -13.62
C LEU A 199 -15.89 -16.57 -12.55
N SER A 200 -14.67 -16.21 -12.10
CA SER A 200 -13.97 -16.88 -10.99
C SER A 200 -14.56 -16.54 -9.60
N LEU A 201 -15.31 -15.44 -9.47
CA LEU A 201 -15.96 -15.05 -8.20
C LEU A 201 -17.05 -16.01 -7.71
N HIS A 202 -17.48 -16.95 -8.55
CA HIS A 202 -18.60 -17.86 -8.28
C HIS A 202 -18.21 -19.34 -8.24
N GLN A 203 -16.91 -19.67 -8.21
CA GLN A 203 -16.38 -21.04 -8.06
C GLN A 203 -15.69 -21.22 -6.72
#